data_AF-A0A2R6G663-F1
#
_entry.id   AF-A0A2R6G663-F1
#
_cell.length_a   1.000
_cell.length_b   1.000
_cell.length_c   1.000
_cell.angle_alpha   90.00
_cell.angle_beta   90.00
_cell.angle_gamma   90.00
#
_symmetry.space_group_name_H-M   'P 1'
#
loop_
_entity.id
_entity.type
_entity.pdbx_description
1 polymer ?
#
loop_
_entity_poly.entity_id
_entity_poly.type
_entity_poly.pdbx_seq_one_letter_code
_entity_poly.pdbx_strand_id
1 'polypeptide(L)' 'MLDADIREGRSAEQRRAFAEGVIEELEARFSIPAENVYGIYIEHSGEDFHLVEGRLQSWEAGDDPDLGADSPTE' A
#
# COMPACT_ATOMS: atom_id res chain seq x y z
N MET A 1 16.51 -1.42 0.81
CA MET A 1 15.51 -0.68 1.59
C MET A 1 14.32 -0.43 0.70
N LEU A 2 13.13 -0.82 1.15
CA LEU A 2 11.88 -0.51 0.49
C LEU A 2 11.00 0.28 1.46
N ASP A 3 10.51 1.42 0.99
CA ASP A 3 9.57 2.26 1.72
C ASP A 3 8.22 2.21 0.99
N ALA A 4 7.15 2.04 1.77
CA ALA A 4 5.79 2.03 1.25
C ALA A 4 4.94 3.02 2.04
N ASP A 5 4.60 4.13 1.39
CA ASP A 5 3.55 5.04 1.84
C ASP A 5 2.20 4.43 1.50
N ILE A 6 1.41 4.12 2.53
CA ILE A 6 0.10 3.49 2.39
C ILE A 6 -0.96 4.30 3.14
N ARG A 7 -2.22 4.17 2.71
CA ARG A 7 -3.35 4.65 3.52
C ARG A 7 -3.44 3.83 4.81
N GLU A 8 -3.82 4.47 5.91
CA GLU A 8 -4.09 3.83 7.20
C GLU A 8 -5.16 2.73 7.08
N GLY A 9 -5.16 1.79 8.04
CA GLY A 9 -6.23 0.80 8.22
C GLY A 9 -5.86 -0.65 7.91
N ARG A 10 -4.70 -0.92 7.28
CA ARG A 10 -4.24 -2.30 7.03
C ARG A 10 -3.84 -3.00 8.33
N SER A 11 -4.18 -4.28 8.45
CA SER A 11 -3.75 -5.08 9.59
C SER A 11 -2.23 -5.33 9.57
N ALA A 12 -1.67 -5.76 10.71
CA ALA A 12 -0.26 -6.15 10.78
C ALA A 12 0.04 -7.36 9.86
N GLU A 13 -0.90 -8.30 9.77
CA GLU A 13 -0.81 -9.49 8.92
C GLU A 13 -0.81 -9.13 7.43
N GLN A 14 -1.67 -8.20 7.01
CA GLN A 14 -1.68 -7.71 5.61
C GLN A 14 -0.35 -7.05 5.24
N ARG A 15 0.17 -6.18 6.12
CA ARG A 15 1.49 -5.55 5.94
C ARG A 15 2.61 -6.58 5.95
N ARG A 16 2.52 -7.62 6.78
CA ARG A 16 3.52 -8.70 6.79
C ARG A 16 3.52 -9.49 5.49
N ALA A 17 2.33 -9.92 5.03
CA ALA A 17 2.19 -10.67 3.79
C ALA A 17 2.67 -9.88 2.57
N PHE A 18 2.40 -8.57 2.52
CA PHE A 18 2.93 -7.70 1.47
C PHE A 18 4.47 -7.63 1.50
N ALA A 19 5.08 -7.43 2.67
CA ALA A 19 6.53 -7.40 2.80
C ALA A 19 7.18 -8.71 2.35
N GLU A 20 6.62 -9.85 2.75
CA GLU A 20 7.13 -11.18 2.36
C GLU A 20 7.08 -11.37 0.83
N GLY A 21 5.96 -11.04 0.20
CA GLY A 21 5.84 -11.14 -1.26
C GLY A 21 6.80 -10.22 -2.00
N VAL A 22 6.99 -8.99 -1.52
CA VAL A 22 7.96 -8.06 -2.13
C VAL A 22 9.40 -8.57 -1.97
N ILE A 23 9.77 -9.10 -0.80
CA ILE A 23 11.10 -9.67 -0.56
C ILE A 23 11.34 -10.86 -1.50
N GLU A 24 10.37 -11.77 -1.63
CA GLU A 24 10.44 -12.91 -2.54
C GLU A 24 10.64 -12.46 -4.00
N GLU A 25 9.92 -11.44 -4.45
CA GLU A 25 10.06 -10.91 -5.81
C GLU A 25 11.40 -10.21 -6.05
N LEU A 26 11.95 -9.53 -5.03
CA LEU A 26 13.27 -8.92 -5.12
C LEU A 26 14.38 -9.96 -5.25
N GLU A 27 14.27 -11.06 -4.51
CA GLU A 27 15.19 -12.19 -4.64
C GLU A 27 15.04 -12.87 -6.01
N ALA A 28 13.81 -13.21 -6.40
CA ALA A 28 13.54 -13.97 -7.62
C ALA A 28 13.90 -13.22 -8.91
N ARG A 29 13.60 -11.91 -9.00
CA ARG A 29 13.77 -11.14 -10.23
C ARG A 29 15.08 -10.38 -10.32
N PHE A 30 15.61 -9.95 -9.17
CA PHE A 30 16.78 -9.08 -9.12
C PHE A 30 17.97 -9.72 -8.41
N SER A 31 17.83 -10.95 -7.92
CA SER A 31 18.89 -11.70 -7.21
C SER A 31 19.43 -10.94 -6.01
N ILE A 32 18.57 -10.17 -5.33
CA ILE A 32 18.90 -9.49 -4.08
C ILE A 32 18.63 -10.48 -2.93
N PRO A 33 19.64 -10.89 -2.13
CA PRO A 33 19.42 -11.83 -1.04
C PRO A 33 18.39 -11.31 -0.05
N ALA A 34 17.43 -12.15 0.36
CA ALA A 34 16.33 -11.77 1.22
C ALA A 34 16.80 -11.16 2.55
N GLU A 35 17.90 -11.64 3.13
CA GLU A 35 18.49 -11.13 4.36
C GLU A 35 19.00 -9.68 4.27
N ASN A 36 19.20 -9.16 3.05
CA ASN A 36 19.61 -7.79 2.80
C ASN A 36 18.43 -6.85 2.54
N VAL A 37 17.20 -7.36 2.54
CA VAL A 37 15.99 -6.59 2.26
C VAL A 37 15.23 -6.31 3.56
N TYR A 38 14.81 -5.06 3.71
CA TYR A 38 13.96 -4.59 4.79
C TYR A 38 12.94 -3.63 4.21
N GLY A 39 11.69 -3.77 4.69
CA GLY A 39 10.55 -2.94 4.33
C GLY A 39 10.11 -2.07 5.51
N ILE A 40 9.79 -0.82 5.24
CA ILE A 40 9.21 0.11 6.21
C ILE A 40 7.90 0.64 5.63
N TYR A 41 6.90 0.78 6.50
CA TYR A 41 5.61 1.38 6.15
C TYR A 41 5.48 2.74 6.80
N ILE A 42 4.97 3.70 6.04
CA ILE A 42 4.50 4.98 6.55
C ILE A 42 3.01 5.03 6.24
N GLU A 43 2.20 5.21 7.27
CA GLU A 43 0.74 5.24 7.15
C GLU A 43 0.27 6.69 7.17
N HIS A 44 -0.63 7.04 6.25
CA HIS A 44 -1.26 8.36 6.18
C HIS A 44 -2.77 8.24 6.07
N SER A 45 -3.49 9.32 6.39
CA SER A 45 -4.92 9.36 6.13
C SER A 45 -5.19 9.24 4.63
N GLY A 46 -6.38 8.80 4.24
CA GLY A 46 -6.75 8.77 2.83
C GLY A 46 -6.65 10.14 2.16
N GLU A 47 -7.02 11.18 2.90
CA GLU A 47 -7.10 12.55 2.40
C GLU A 47 -5.73 13.15 2.05
N ASP A 48 -4.64 12.59 2.56
CA ASP A 48 -3.27 13.01 2.23
C ASP A 48 -2.83 12.55 0.83
N PHE A 49 -3.52 11.56 0.24
CA PHE A 49 -3.23 11.06 -1.11
C PHE A 49 -4.08 11.79 -2.14
N HIS A 50 -3.44 12.61 -2.97
CA HIS A 50 -4.08 13.34 -4.07
C HIS A 50 -3.82 12.69 -5.44
N LEU A 51 -4.89 12.24 -6.09
CA LEU A 51 -4.91 11.79 -7.47
C LEU A 51 -5.43 12.91 -8.40
N VAL A 52 -5.42 12.68 -9.72
CA VAL A 52 -5.94 13.65 -10.70
C VAL A 52 -7.43 13.88 -10.49
N GLU A 53 -8.15 12.83 -10.08
CA GLU A 53 -9.59 12.79 -9.87
C GLU A 53 -10.02 13.37 -8.50
N GLY A 54 -9.08 13.56 -7.58
CA GLY A 54 -9.36 14.06 -6.23
C GLY A 54 -8.51 13.39 -5.16
N ARG A 55 -8.80 13.69 -3.89
CA ARG A 55 -8.16 13.01 -2.76
C ARG A 55 -8.83 11.67 -2.51
N LEU A 56 -8.08 10.70 -2.02
CA LEU A 56 -8.65 9.42 -1.60
C LEU A 56 -9.42 9.55 -0.28
N GLN A 57 -10.36 8.63 -0.07
CA GLN A 57 -10.95 8.39 1.24
C GLN A 57 -10.05 7.46 2.07
N SER A 58 -10.29 7.43 3.38
CA SER A 58 -9.67 6.44 4.27
C SER A 58 -9.91 5.04 3.71
N TRP A 59 -8.92 4.17 3.84
CA TRP A 59 -9.07 2.82 3.34
C TRP A 59 -9.93 1.98 4.29
N GLU A 60 -10.76 1.13 3.71
CA GLU A 60 -11.58 0.16 4.42
C GLU A 60 -11.41 -1.24 3.83
N ALA A 61 -11.69 -2.27 4.63
CA ALA A 61 -11.62 -3.64 4.14
C ALA A 61 -12.66 -3.90 3.04
N GLY A 62 -12.20 -4.31 1.86
CA GLY A 62 -13.06 -4.43 0.68
C GLY A 62 -13.15 -3.17 -0.17
N ASP A 63 -12.38 -2.12 0.16
CA ASP A 63 -12.17 -0.96 -0.72
C ASP A 63 -11.56 -1.42 -2.05
N ASP A 64 -12.26 -1.12 -3.14
CA ASP A 64 -11.80 -1.31 -4.51
C ASP A 64 -11.25 0.05 -4.99
N PRO A 65 -9.92 0.18 -5.14
CA PRO A 65 -9.31 1.45 -5.52
C PRO A 65 -9.77 1.96 -6.90
N ASP A 66 -10.33 1.10 -7.74
CA ASP A 66 -10.84 1.47 -9.07
C ASP A 66 -12.31 1.95 -9.03
N LEU A 67 -13.00 1.83 -7.88
CA LEU A 67 -14.37 2.31 -7.68
C LEU A 67 -14.45 3.67 -6.97
N GLY A 68 -13.32 4.28 -6.62
CA GLY A 68 -13.24 5.38 -5.65
C GLY A 68 -12.51 6.64 -6.10
N ALA A 69 -13.05 7.35 -7.08
CA ALA A 69 -12.94 8.81 -7.13
C ALA A 69 -14.34 9.38 -7.42
N ASP A 70 -14.96 9.97 -6.39
CA ASP A 70 -16.27 10.63 -6.38
C ASP A 70 -17.27 10.16 -7.46
N SER A 71 -18.07 9.14 -7.13
CA SER A 71 -19.42 9.12 -7.70
C SER A 71 -20.17 10.31 -7.10
N PRO A 72 -20.75 11.22 -7.91
CA PRO A 72 -21.42 12.40 -7.39
C PRO A 72 -22.55 11.96 -6.46
N THR A 73 -22.58 12.50 -5.25
CA THR A 73 -23.71 12.32 -4.34
C THR A 73 -24.94 12.96 -4.99
N GLU A 74 -25.94 12.14 -5.36
CA GLU A 74 -27.29 12.59 -5.74
C GLU A 74 -27.99 13.34 -4.58
#